data_AF-A0AAU9EX25-F1
#
_entry.id   AF-A0AAU9EX25-F1
#
_cell.length_a   1.000
_cell.length_b   1.000
_cell.length_c   1.000
_cell.angle_alpha   90.00
_cell.angle_beta   90.00
_cell.angle_gamma   90.00
#
_symmetry.space_group_name_H-M   'P 1'
#
loop_
_entity.id
_entity.type
_entity.pdbx_description
1 polymer ?
#
loop_
_entity_poly.entity_id
_entity_poly.type
_entity_poly.pdbx_seq_one_letter_code
_entity_poly.pdbx_strand_id
1 'polypeptide(L)'
;MKPIVSFLVVVLILSLELILVGPASGVPFRSDDVRTLYQSQRMMPLSKNLTLHERIEYSDDCQAIGSDCQLAEQCCTKVCLVMTKRCSIP
;
A
#
# COMPACT_ATOMS: atom_id res chain seq x y z
N MET A 1 -32.42 -39.89 24.96
CA MET A 1 -32.12 -38.43 24.99
C MET A 1 -30.62 -38.26 25.20
N LYS A 2 -29.83 -38.04 24.13
CA LYS A 2 -28.40 -37.68 24.14
C LYS A 2 -27.77 -37.48 22.73
N PRO A 3 -28.40 -37.77 21.56
CA PRO A 3 -27.74 -37.47 20.28
C PRO A 3 -27.83 -35.98 19.94
N ILE A 4 -28.90 -35.29 20.37
CA ILE A 4 -29.17 -33.88 20.03
C ILE A 4 -28.06 -32.95 20.55
N VAL A 5 -27.57 -33.19 21.77
CA VAL A 5 -26.47 -32.40 22.36
C VAL A 5 -25.17 -32.63 21.60
N SER A 6 -24.91 -33.87 21.17
CA SER A 6 -23.71 -34.21 20.40
C SER A 6 -23.73 -33.54 19.02
N PHE A 7 -24.88 -33.51 18.35
CA PHE A 7 -25.03 -32.81 17.07
C PHE A 7 -24.81 -31.30 17.21
N LEU A 8 -25.34 -30.69 18.28
CA LEU A 8 -25.15 -29.25 18.53
C LEU A 8 -23.69 -28.89 18.71
N VAL A 9 -22.91 -29.70 19.43
CA VAL A 9 -21.47 -29.45 19.64
C VAL A 9 -20.68 -29.60 18.35
N VAL A 10 -20.98 -30.61 17.53
CA VAL A 10 -20.30 -30.81 16.23
C VAL A 10 -20.60 -29.68 15.25
N VAL A 11 -21.85 -29.21 15.19
CA VAL A 11 -22.23 -28.05 14.36
C VAL A 11 -21.52 -26.77 14.84
N LEU A 12 -21.38 -26.57 16.15
CA LEU A 12 -20.67 -25.43 16.73
C LEU A 12 -19.17 -25.42 16.36
N ILE A 13 -18.52 -26.60 16.37
CA ILE A 13 -17.10 -26.73 15.99
C ILE A 13 -16.91 -26.47 14.50
N LEU A 14 -17.75 -27.07 13.64
CA LEU A 14 -17.68 -26.89 12.18
C LEU A 14 -17.94 -25.43 11.74
N SER A 15 -18.84 -24.73 12.44
CA SER A 15 -19.11 -23.32 12.18
C SER A 15 -17.96 -22.41 12.64
N LEU A 16 -17.23 -22.77 13.70
CA LEU A 16 -16.07 -22.00 14.17
C LEU A 16 -14.89 -22.05 13.19
N GLU A 17 -14.66 -23.20 12.54
CA GLU A 17 -13.60 -23.34 11.52
C GLU A 17 -13.92 -22.56 10.23
N LEU A 18 -15.20 -22.50 9.82
CA LEU A 18 -15.61 -21.71 8.66
C LEU A 18 -15.46 -20.19 8.85
N ILE A 19 -15.49 -19.69 10.08
CA ILE A 19 -15.34 -18.25 10.37
C ILE A 19 -13.86 -17.83 10.30
N LEU A 20 -12.93 -18.74 10.61
CA LEU A 20 -11.48 -18.47 10.55
C LEU A 20 -10.93 -18.50 9.11
N VAL A 21 -11.57 -19.24 8.21
CA VAL A 21 -11.30 -19.19 6.76
C VAL A 21 -12.29 -18.22 6.12
N GLY A 22 -12.12 -16.92 6.42
CA GLY A 22 -12.94 -15.88 5.82
C GLY A 22 -12.89 -15.96 4.29
N PRO A 23 -14.00 -15.67 3.58
CA PRO A 23 -13.95 -15.54 2.14
C PRO A 23 -12.98 -14.41 1.84
N ALA A 24 -11.92 -14.70 1.07
CA ALA A 24 -11.10 -13.67 0.46
C ALA A 24 -12.06 -12.74 -0.29
N SER A 25 -12.35 -11.61 0.33
CA SER A 25 -13.41 -10.70 -0.04
C SER A 25 -13.03 -10.07 -1.37
N GLY A 26 -13.50 -10.67 -2.47
CA GLY A 26 -13.43 -10.11 -3.81
C GLY A 26 -14.40 -8.95 -3.99
N VAL A 27 -14.33 -7.95 -3.10
CA VAL A 27 -15.05 -6.69 -3.32
C VAL A 27 -14.32 -5.98 -4.46
N PRO A 28 -14.99 -5.61 -5.56
CA PRO A 28 -14.40 -4.72 -6.53
C PRO A 28 -14.21 -3.36 -5.85
N PHE A 29 -12.96 -3.05 -5.53
CA PHE A 29 -12.54 -1.77 -5.00
C PHE A 29 -12.95 -0.68 -5.99
N ARG A 30 -14.01 0.08 -5.64
CA ARG A 30 -14.56 1.15 -6.46
C ARG A 30 -13.61 2.36 -6.38
N SER A 31 -13.05 2.76 -7.53
CA SER A 31 -12.02 3.82 -7.69
C SER A 31 -12.39 5.24 -7.20
N ASP A 32 -13.54 5.46 -6.57
CA ASP A 32 -13.98 6.79 -6.13
C ASP A 32 -13.36 7.21 -4.78
N ASP A 33 -13.03 6.27 -3.87
CA ASP A 33 -12.35 6.58 -2.60
C ASP A 33 -10.83 6.78 -2.72
N VAL A 34 -10.22 6.34 -3.82
CA VAL A 34 -8.79 6.60 -4.09
C VAL A 34 -8.56 8.08 -4.27
N ARG A 35 -9.47 8.79 -4.93
CA ARG A 35 -9.21 10.16 -5.39
C ARG A 35 -8.97 11.14 -4.24
N THR A 36 -9.62 10.94 -3.10
CA THR A 36 -9.54 11.81 -1.92
C THR A 36 -8.28 11.56 -1.07
N LEU A 37 -7.80 10.30 -0.99
CA LEU A 37 -6.47 9.99 -0.41
C LEU A 37 -5.32 10.34 -1.36
N TYR A 38 -5.53 10.18 -2.67
CA TYR A 38 -4.56 10.48 -3.72
C TYR A 38 -4.35 11.98 -3.92
N GLN A 39 -5.36 12.82 -3.60
CA GLN A 39 -5.20 14.27 -3.57
C GLN A 39 -4.33 14.74 -2.39
N SER A 40 -4.38 14.02 -1.26
CA SER A 40 -3.49 14.25 -0.11
C SER A 40 -2.05 13.77 -0.36
N GLN A 41 -1.82 12.93 -1.37
CA GLN A 41 -0.51 12.35 -1.68
C GLN A 41 -0.13 12.55 -3.16
N ARG A 42 -0.32 13.76 -3.70
CA ARG A 42 0.22 14.08 -5.03
C ARG A 42 1.72 13.81 -5.06
N MET A 43 2.15 12.87 -5.90
CA MET A 43 3.56 12.60 -6.16
C MET A 43 4.13 13.67 -7.08
N MET A 44 5.39 14.05 -6.87
CA MET A 44 6.11 14.91 -7.80
C MET A 44 6.35 14.18 -9.12
N PRO A 45 6.22 14.87 -10.26
CA PRO A 45 6.64 14.31 -11.53
C PRO A 45 8.16 14.14 -11.56
N LEU A 46 8.65 13.20 -12.36
CA LEU A 46 10.07 13.12 -12.68
C LEU A 46 10.52 14.40 -13.41
N SER A 47 11.69 14.90 -13.02
CA SER A 47 12.33 16.03 -13.66
C SER A 47 12.76 15.68 -15.08
N LYS A 48 12.40 16.57 -16.00
CA LYS A 48 12.83 16.52 -17.41
C LYS A 48 14.16 17.25 -17.64
N ASN A 49 14.69 17.91 -16.62
CA ASN A 49 15.84 18.79 -16.72
C ASN A 49 17.10 18.22 -16.04
N LEU A 50 17.10 16.92 -15.75
CA LEU A 50 18.26 16.21 -15.21
C LEU A 50 19.13 15.69 -16.35
N THR A 51 20.43 15.89 -16.22
CA THR A 51 21.43 15.24 -17.07
C THR A 51 21.49 13.74 -16.77
N LEU A 52 22.08 12.96 -17.69
CA LEU A 52 22.29 11.53 -17.48
C LEU A 52 23.16 11.26 -16.24
N HIS A 53 24.18 12.09 -16.02
CA HIS A 53 25.11 11.92 -14.90
C HIS A 53 24.39 12.09 -13.55
N GLU A 54 23.60 13.15 -13.39
CA GLU A 54 22.82 13.38 -12.16
C GLU A 54 21.80 12.27 -11.93
N ARG A 55 21.20 11.73 -13.00
CA ARG A 55 20.25 10.61 -12.88
C ARG A 55 20.93 9.34 -12.35
N ILE A 56 22.16 9.08 -12.75
CA ILE A 56 22.97 7.96 -12.25
C ILE A 56 23.34 8.22 -10.79
N GLU A 57 23.82 9.42 -10.48
CA GLU A 57 24.17 9.83 -9.11
C GLU A 57 22.98 9.65 -8.13
N TYR A 58 21.79 10.13 -8.48
CA TYR A 58 20.57 9.92 -7.68
C TYR A 58 20.03 8.48 -7.71
N SER A 59 20.54 7.63 -8.60
CA SER A 59 20.22 6.20 -8.58
C SER A 59 21.16 5.42 -7.67
N ASP A 60 22.41 5.85 -7.59
CA ASP A 60 23.45 5.21 -6.78
C ASP A 60 23.39 5.69 -5.31
N ASP A 61 23.17 6.98 -5.08
CA ASP A 61 23.00 7.61 -3.76
C ASP A 61 21.56 8.09 -3.56
N CYS A 62 20.65 7.13 -3.47
CA CYS A 62 19.23 7.40 -3.30
C CYS A 62 18.82 7.44 -1.82
N GLN A 63 17.82 8.26 -1.51
CA GLN A 63 17.27 8.41 -0.17
C GLN A 63 16.20 7.37 0.15
N ALA A 64 16.22 6.92 1.41
CA ALA A 64 15.26 5.98 1.96
C ALA A 64 13.87 6.61 2.14
N ILE A 65 12.86 5.76 2.32
CA ILE A 65 11.48 6.18 2.60
C ILE A 65 11.43 7.05 3.85
N GLY A 66 10.64 8.14 3.81
CA GLY A 66 10.49 9.10 4.89
C GLY A 66 11.56 10.19 4.93
N SER A 67 12.64 10.06 4.14
CA SER A 67 13.67 11.09 4.03
C SER A 67 13.18 12.27 3.19
N ASP A 68 13.75 13.45 3.42
CA ASP A 68 13.36 14.67 2.74
C ASP A 68 13.88 14.70 1.29
N CYS A 69 13.04 15.14 0.35
CA CYS A 69 13.32 15.13 -1.08
C CYS A 69 12.84 16.43 -1.76
N GLN A 70 13.61 16.87 -2.74
CA GLN A 70 13.26 17.98 -3.62
C GLN A 70 12.74 17.49 -4.98
N LEU A 71 13.27 16.36 -5.42
CA LEU A 71 12.96 15.72 -6.69
C LEU A 71 12.53 14.27 -6.43
N ALA A 72 11.69 13.74 -7.32
CA ALA A 72 11.26 12.34 -7.25
C ALA A 72 12.46 11.39 -7.38
N GLU A 73 13.44 11.76 -8.21
CA GLU A 73 14.62 10.97 -8.54
C GLU A 73 15.55 10.73 -7.37
N GLN A 74 15.54 11.60 -6.36
CA GLN A 74 16.36 11.44 -5.16
C GLN A 74 15.91 10.26 -4.30
N CYS A 75 14.64 9.87 -4.39
CA CYS A 75 14.11 8.74 -3.62
C CYS A 75 14.43 7.42 -4.31
N CYS A 76 14.81 6.39 -3.56
CA CYS A 76 15.02 5.04 -4.13
C CYS A 76 13.75 4.49 -4.80
N THR A 77 12.57 4.88 -4.28
CA THR A 77 11.26 4.53 -4.84
C THR A 77 10.87 5.39 -6.04
N LYS A 78 11.64 6.43 -6.35
CA LYS A 78 11.33 7.48 -7.33
C LYS A 78 10.01 8.20 -7.06
N VAL A 79 9.57 8.22 -5.79
CA VAL A 79 8.34 8.87 -5.34
C VAL A 79 8.63 9.85 -4.22
N CYS A 80 8.42 11.13 -4.52
CA CYS A 80 8.51 12.22 -3.57
C CYS A 80 7.14 12.91 -3.45
N LEU A 81 6.63 13.07 -2.23
CA LEU A 81 5.32 13.68 -1.99
C LEU A 81 5.41 15.21 -2.11
N VAL A 82 4.45 15.83 -2.82
CA VAL A 82 4.42 17.29 -3.03
C VAL A 82 4.23 18.04 -1.71
N MET A 83 3.34 17.56 -0.84
CA MET A 83 2.99 18.26 0.40
C MET A 83 4.05 18.10 1.48
N THR A 84 4.50 16.87 1.74
CA THR A 84 5.44 16.58 2.83
C THR A 84 6.89 16.67 2.40
N LYS A 85 7.18 16.78 1.09
CA LYS A 85 8.54 16.78 0.55
C LYS A 85 9.35 15.59 1.04
N ARG A 86 8.71 14.42 1.12
CA ARG A 86 9.32 13.19 1.63
C ARG A 86 9.16 12.02 0.69
N CYS A 87 10.15 11.13 0.73
CA CYS A 87 10.14 9.89 -0.01
C CYS A 87 9.03 8.97 0.51
N SER A 88 8.25 8.40 -0.40
CA SER A 88 7.13 7.50 -0.05
C SER A 88 7.18 6.23 -0.89
N ILE A 89 6.35 5.27 -0.50
CA ILE A 89 6.07 4.06 -1.26
C ILE A 89 5.21 4.47 -2.48
N PRO A 90 5.44 3.88 -3.67
CA PRO A 90 4.62 4.10 -4.87
C PRO A 90 3.20 3.55 -4.75
#